data_AF-A0A920SGR2-F1
#
_entry.id   AF-A0A920SGR2-F1
#
_cell.length_a   1.000
_cell.length_b   1.000
_cell.length_c   1.000
_cell.angle_alpha   90.00
_cell.angle_beta   90.00
_cell.angle_gamma   90.00
#
_symmetry.space_group_name_H-M   'P 1'
#
loop_
_entity.id
_entity.type
_entity.pdbx_description
1 polymer ?
#
loop_
_entity_poly.entity_id
_entity_poly.type
_entity_poly.pdbx_seq_one_letter_code
_entity_poly.pdbx_strand_id
1 'polypeptide(L)' 'MGVEELFAIIGPNGAGKTSIFNSISQVYRPQEGESGGRGVHHGQPPDHVAERGIARTFQNIELFPT' A
#
# COMPACT_ATOMS: atom_id res chain seq x y z
N MET A 1 8.81 -23.78 3.98
CA MET A 1 8.07 -23.22 2.84
C MET A 1 6.80 -22.61 3.42
N GLY A 2 6.84 -21.30 3.68
CA GLY A 2 5.79 -20.60 4.42
C GLY A 2 4.59 -20.34 3.53
N VAL A 3 3.40 -20.60 4.06
CA VAL A 3 2.12 -20.32 3.42
C VAL A 3 2.06 -18.84 3.07
N GLU A 4 1.61 -18.49 1.87
CA GLU A 4 1.26 -17.11 1.54
C GLU A 4 0.11 -16.69 2.46
N GLU A 5 0.37 -15.76 3.37
CA GLU A 5 -0.60 -15.31 4.36
C GLU A 5 -1.57 -14.30 3.75
N LEU A 6 -2.87 -14.56 3.87
CA LEU A 6 -3.92 -13.63 3.48
C LEU A 6 -4.44 -12.89 4.72
N PHE A 7 -4.32 -11.57 4.72
CA PHE A 7 -4.83 -10.70 5.77
C PHE A 7 -6.01 -9.87 5.28
N ALA A 8 -6.98 -9.63 6.18
CA ALA A 8 -8.10 -8.74 5.93
C ALA A 8 -8.16 -7.63 6.99
N ILE A 9 -8.47 -6.40 6.56
CA ILE A 9 -8.68 -5.26 7.45
C ILE A 9 -10.16 -4.86 7.38
N ILE A 10 -10.89 -5.03 8.47
CA ILE A 10 -12.33 -4.77 8.56
C ILE A 10 -12.57 -3.70 9.63
N GLY A 11 -13.45 -2.75 9.34
CA GLY A 11 -13.82 -1.66 10.25
C GLY A 11 -14.85 -0.72 9.62
N PRO A 12 -15.48 0.17 10.40
CA PRO A 12 -16.52 1.08 9.91
C PRO A 12 -15.98 2.11 8.91
N ASN A 13 -16.88 2.82 8.22
CA ASN A 13 -16.50 3.97 7.38
C ASN A 13 -15.83 5.03 8.25
N GLY A 14 -14.73 5.61 7.76
CA GLY A 14 -13.91 6.55 8.53
C GLY A 14 -12.86 5.93 9.46
N ALA A 15 -12.84 4.60 9.66
CA ALA A 15 -11.84 3.94 10.52
C ALA A 15 -10.39 3.96 9.99
N GLY A 16 -10.13 4.57 8.83
CA GLY A 16 -8.78 4.70 8.27
C GLY A 16 -8.28 3.54 7.39
N LYS A 17 -9.16 2.61 6.98
CA LYS A 17 -8.78 1.47 6.11
C LYS A 17 -8.07 1.93 4.82
N THR A 18 -8.64 2.87 4.09
CA THR A 18 -8.01 3.42 2.88
C THR A 18 -6.73 4.17 3.23
N SER A 19 -6.70 4.87 4.37
CA SER A 19 -5.52 5.62 4.82
C SER A 19 -4.31 4.70 5.08
N ILE A 20 -4.51 3.53 5.68
CA ILE A 20 -3.42 2.56 5.89
C ILE A 20 -2.92 2.00 4.56
N PHE A 21 -3.81 1.64 3.62
CA PHE A 21 -3.39 1.21 2.29
C PHE A 21 -2.63 2.31 1.53
N ASN A 22 -3.09 3.56 1.61
CA ASN A 22 -2.39 4.72 1.02
C ASN A 22 -1.01 4.94 1.65
N SER A 23 -0.86 4.69 2.95
CA SER A 23 0.42 4.85 3.65
C SER A 23 1.40 3.74 3.28
N ILE A 24 0.94 2.49 3.17
CA ILE A 24 1.76 1.35 2.73
C ILE A 24 2.19 1.51 1.26
N SER A 25 1.28 1.96 0.40
CA SER A 25 1.57 2.21 -1.02
C SER A 25 2.24 3.58 -1.27
N GLN A 26 2.75 4.23 -0.23
CA GLN A 26 3.46 5.50 -0.27
C GLN A 26 2.73 6.71 -0.87
N VAL A 27 1.42 6.63 -1.05
CA VAL A 27 0.57 7.74 -1.48
C VAL A 27 0.49 8.81 -0.39
N TYR A 28 0.42 8.38 0.88
CA TYR A 28 0.49 9.26 2.04
C TYR A 28 1.76 8.99 2.84
N ARG A 29 2.37 10.06 3.36
CA ARG A 29 3.43 9.96 4.37
C ARG A 29 2.79 9.88 5.76
N PRO A 30 3.06 8.83 6.56
CA PRO A 30 2.68 8.78 7.96
C PRO A 30 3.20 10.00 8.70
N GLN A 31 2.39 10.54 9.61
CA GLN A 31 2.81 11.66 10.47
C GLN A 31 3.88 11.20 11.48
N GLU A 32 3.79 9.95 11.91
CA GLU A 32 4.72 9.29 12.83
C GLU A 32 4.98 7.85 12.36
N GLY A 33 6.15 7.32 12.70
CA GLY A 33 6.59 5.98 12.31
C GLY A 33 7.00 5.85 10.83
N GLU A 34 7.24 4.61 10.41
CA GLU A 34 7.64 4.26 9.04
C GLU A 34 6.70 3.18 8.48
N SER A 35 6.40 3.24 7.19
CA SER A 35 5.64 2.21 6.46
C SER A 35 6.52 1.52 5.41
N GLY A 36 6.11 0.33 4.98
CA GLY A 36 6.70 -0.37 3.84
C GLY A 36 7.47 -1.64 4.18
N GLY A 37 8.11 -1.73 5.36
CA GLY A 37 8.93 -2.90 5.72
C GLY A 37 10.02 -3.21 4.68
N ARG A 38 10.84 -4.25 4.88
CA ARG A 38 11.84 -4.72 3.88
C ARG A 38 12.70 -3.59 3.24
N GLY A 39 13.04 -2.54 4.00
CA GLY A 39 13.84 -1.40 3.54
C GLY A 39 13.16 -0.48 2.51
N VAL A 40 11.84 -0.57 2.38
CA VAL A 40 11.03 0.40 1.63
C VAL A 40 10.98 1.70 2.43
N HIS A 41 11.31 2.83 1.79
CA HIS A 41 11.30 4.15 2.42
C HIS A 41 10.49 5.13 1.58
N HIS A 42 9.79 6.05 2.24
CA HIS A 42 9.02 7.07 1.52
C HIS A 42 9.90 7.89 0.58
N GLY A 43 9.37 8.18 -0.61
CA GLY A 43 10.05 8.95 -1.65
C GLY A 43 10.86 8.10 -2.62
N GLN A 44 10.81 6.77 -2.49
CA GLN A 44 11.30 5.87 -3.53
C GLN A 44 10.43 5.96 -4.79
N PRO A 45 11.04 5.87 -5.99
CA PRO A 45 10.32 5.67 -7.23
C PRO A 45 9.36 4.47 -7.15
N PRO A 46 8.15 4.54 -7.75
CA PRO A 46 7.16 3.47 -7.66
C PRO A 46 7.65 2.10 -8.16
N ASP A 47 8.51 2.09 -9.17
CA ASP A 47 9.19 0.91 -9.73
C ASP A 47 10.06 0.21 -8.67
N HIS A 48 10.83 0.95 -7.87
CA HIS A 48 11.62 0.37 -6.77
C HIS A 48 10.74 -0.22 -5.65
N VAL A 49 9.56 0.34 -5.42
CA VAL A 49 8.59 -0.20 -4.44
C VAL A 49 7.98 -1.51 -4.97
N ALA A 50 7.65 -1.56 -6.26
CA ALA A 50 7.14 -2.75 -6.93
C ALA A 50 8.18 -3.89 -6.97
N GLU A 51 9.46 -3.59 -7.21
CA GLU A 51 10.58 -4.57 -7.16
C GLU A 51 10.72 -5.26 -5.81
N ARG A 52 10.26 -4.60 -4.73
CA ARG A 52 10.25 -5.17 -3.37
C ARG A 52 9.00 -6.01 -3.07
N GLY A 53 8.13 -6.22 -4.05
CA GLY A 53 6.94 -7.06 -3.96
C GLY A 53 5.71 -6.35 -3.43
N ILE A 54 5.70 -5.01 -3.38
CA ILE A 54 4.53 -4.23 -2.96
C ILE A 54 3.78 -3.75 -4.21
N ALA A 55 2.60 -4.32 -4.44
CA ALA A 55 1.69 -3.89 -5.48
C ALA A 55 0.31 -3.56 -4.87
N ARG A 56 -0.41 -2.63 -5.49
CA ARG A 56 -1.75 -2.23 -5.07
C ARG A 56 -2.71 -2.26 -6.23
N THR A 57 -3.90 -2.80 -5.99
CA THR A 57 -5.08 -2.62 -6.82
C THR A 57 -5.96 -1.51 -6.23
N PHE A 58 -6.56 -0.70 -7.10
CA PHE A 58 -7.50 0.34 -6.68
C PHE A 58 -8.92 -0.21 -6.65
N GLN A 59 -9.74 0.30 -5.72
CA GLN A 59 -11.16 -0.11 -5.61
C GLN A 59 -11.95 0.26 -6.86
N ASN A 60 -11.61 1.40 -7.48
CA ASN A 60 -12.20 1.83 -8.74
C ASN A 60 -11.23 1.48 -9.87
N ILE A 61 -11.76 0.87 -10.91
CA ILE A 61 -11.04 0.60 -12.14
C ILE A 61 -11.08 1.85 -12.99
N GLU A 62 -9.92 2.39 -13.34
CA GLU A 62 -9.78 3.46 -14.33
C GLU A 62 -9.11 2.87 -15.56
N LEU A 63 -9.79 2.95 -16.70
CA LEU A 63 -9.26 2.51 -17.99
C LEU A 63 -8.58 3.70 -18.66
N PHE A 64 -7.35 3.52 -19.12
CA PHE A 64 -6.67 4.54 -19.89
C PHE A 64 -7.42 4.77 -21.22
N PRO A 65 -7.70 6.02 -21.61
CA PRO A 65 -8.25 6.29 -22.93
C PRO A 65 -7.24 5.84 -23.99
N THR A 66 -7.78 5.22 -25.04
CA THR A 66 -7.02 4.76 -26.21
C THR A 66 -6.56 5.94 -27.07
#